data_AF-A0A2C9SRA8-F1
#
_entry.id   AF-A0A2C9SRA8-F1
#
_cell.length_a   1.000
_cell.length_b   1.000
_cell.length_c   1.000
_cell.angle_alpha   90.00
_cell.angle_beta   90.00
_cell.angle_gamma   90.00
#
_symmetry.space_group_name_H-M   'P 1'
#
loop_
_entity.id
_entity.type
_entity.pdbx_description
1 polymer ?
#
loop_
_entity_poly.entity_id
_entity_poly.type
_entity_poly.pdbx_seq_one_letter_code
_entity_poly.pdbx_strand_id
1 'polypeptide(L)'
;MSNGDRTTGVPTTVTSIPLVDPNAIPANPSIGDLVKDATTQVSTLVRAEVELAKAEITRDVKKGLTGSVFFILALVVLFYSTFFLFFFLAELLDTWLWRWVAFLIVFLLMVVTTAVFALLGYLKVRRIRGPQQTIESVRETRDALTPGHDKAADKVVASSSTPPKDPSGW
;
A
#
# COMPACT_ATOMS: atom_id res chain seq x y z
N MET A 1 20.70 -79.21 43.65
CA MET A 1 20.56 -77.84 44.17
C MET A 1 21.84 -77.12 43.75
N SER A 2 21.91 -76.11 42.88
CA SER A 2 21.05 -74.96 42.62
C SER A 2 21.26 -74.48 41.17
N ASN A 3 20.16 -74.13 40.49
CA ASN A 3 20.14 -73.24 39.33
C ASN A 3 20.63 -71.83 39.71
N GLY A 4 21.03 -71.03 38.72
CA GLY A 4 21.20 -69.59 38.95
C GLY A 4 21.89 -68.82 37.83
N ASP A 5 21.29 -68.84 36.65
CA ASP A 5 21.51 -67.93 35.53
C ASP A 5 21.54 -66.44 35.97
N ARG A 6 22.59 -65.67 35.62
CA ARG A 6 22.61 -64.19 35.76
C ARG A 6 23.50 -63.48 34.73
N THR A 7 22.81 -62.90 33.74
CA THR A 7 22.87 -61.48 33.31
C THR A 7 24.09 -60.96 32.54
N THR A 8 24.09 -61.20 31.23
CA THR A 8 24.63 -60.26 30.23
C THR A 8 23.62 -59.13 30.02
N GLY A 9 23.87 -57.98 30.66
CA GLY A 9 23.08 -56.76 30.47
C GLY A 9 23.47 -56.05 29.19
N VAL A 10 22.69 -56.23 28.12
CA VAL A 10 22.64 -55.29 26.99
C VAL A 10 21.18 -54.90 26.80
N PRO A 11 20.80 -53.61 26.98
CA PRO A 11 19.44 -53.18 26.70
C PRO A 11 19.16 -53.31 25.19
N THR A 12 18.37 -54.31 24.80
CA THR A 12 17.88 -54.54 23.43
C THR A 12 16.66 -53.66 23.10
N THR A 13 16.74 -52.38 23.46
CA THR A 13 15.75 -51.38 23.04
C THR A 13 16.43 -50.37 22.14
N VAL A 14 16.67 -50.80 20.90
CA VAL A 14 16.94 -49.86 19.81
C VAL A 14 15.63 -49.13 19.57
N THR A 15 15.52 -47.91 20.09
CA THR A 15 14.45 -46.96 19.76
C THR A 15 14.40 -46.87 18.24
N SER A 16 13.45 -47.57 17.62
CA SER A 16 13.27 -47.56 16.19
C SER A 16 12.83 -46.15 15.80
N ILE A 17 13.74 -45.42 15.17
CA ILE A 17 13.38 -44.25 14.38
C ILE A 17 12.37 -44.78 13.34
N PRO A 18 11.11 -44.32 13.34
CA PRO A 18 10.18 -44.75 12.32
C PRO A 18 10.75 -44.33 10.96
N LEU A 19 11.09 -45.30 10.10
CA LEU A 19 11.52 -45.09 8.71
C LEU A 19 10.36 -44.66 7.79
N VAL A 20 9.24 -44.23 8.37
CA VAL A 20 8.13 -43.65 7.65
C VAL A 20 8.47 -42.18 7.48
N ASP A 21 8.94 -41.81 6.30
CA ASP A 21 9.03 -40.41 5.92
C ASP A 21 7.62 -39.82 5.98
N PRO A 22 7.36 -38.81 6.83
CA PRO A 22 6.03 -38.19 6.94
C PRO A 22 5.59 -37.52 5.63
N ASN A 23 6.49 -37.34 4.66
CA ASN A 23 6.21 -36.85 3.31
C ASN A 23 6.23 -37.96 2.24
N ALA A 24 6.40 -39.24 2.59
CA ALA A 24 6.32 -40.32 1.61
C ALA A 24 4.88 -40.49 1.11
N ILE A 25 4.70 -40.27 -0.19
CA ILE A 25 3.44 -40.55 -0.88
C ILE A 25 3.17 -42.06 -0.78
N PRO A 26 2.02 -42.49 -0.21
CA PRO A 26 1.69 -43.92 -0.11
C PRO A 26 1.66 -44.54 -1.51
N ALA A 27 2.04 -45.81 -1.64
CA ALA A 27 2.19 -46.50 -2.94
C ALA A 27 0.92 -46.53 -3.83
N ASN A 28 -0.25 -46.16 -3.29
CA ASN A 28 -1.49 -45.91 -4.01
C ASN A 28 -2.22 -44.70 -3.39
N PRO A 29 -1.87 -43.46 -3.75
CA PRO A 29 -2.56 -42.27 -3.24
C PRO A 29 -3.97 -42.20 -3.84
N SER A 30 -4.97 -41.87 -3.02
CA SER A 30 -6.31 -41.64 -3.56
C SER A 30 -6.33 -40.36 -4.41
N ILE A 31 -7.29 -40.22 -5.32
CA ILE A 31 -7.46 -39.00 -6.12
C ILE A 31 -7.61 -37.77 -5.21
N GLY A 32 -8.23 -37.93 -4.04
CA GLY A 32 -8.35 -36.87 -3.04
C GLY A 32 -7.01 -36.45 -2.42
N ASP A 33 -6.12 -37.42 -2.19
CA ASP A 33 -4.77 -37.15 -1.66
C ASP A 33 -3.90 -36.42 -2.69
N LEU A 34 -3.98 -36.80 -3.97
CA LEU A 34 -3.28 -36.13 -5.07
C LEU A 34 -3.74 -34.68 -5.26
N VAL A 35 -5.05 -34.43 -5.18
CA VAL A 35 -5.60 -33.07 -5.30
C VAL A 35 -5.21 -32.21 -4.10
N LYS A 36 -5.24 -32.77 -2.89
CA LYS A 36 -4.81 -32.07 -1.67
C LYS A 36 -3.33 -31.70 -1.73
N ASP A 37 -2.48 -32.61 -2.20
CA ASP A 37 -1.04 -32.39 -2.28
C ASP A 37 -0.69 -31.38 -3.37
N ALA A 38 -1.29 -31.51 -4.56
CA ALA A 38 -1.15 -30.53 -5.64
C ALA A 38 -1.61 -29.12 -5.21
N THR A 39 -2.73 -29.01 -4.49
CA THR A 39 -3.22 -27.73 -3.96
C THR A 39 -2.25 -27.12 -2.93
N THR A 40 -1.62 -27.98 -2.12
CA THR A 40 -0.62 -27.57 -1.13
C THR A 40 0.66 -27.07 -1.81
N GLN A 41 1.13 -27.76 -2.85
CA GLN A 41 2.29 -27.34 -3.64
C GLN A 41 2.03 -26.01 -4.37
N VAL A 42 0.87 -25.86 -5.00
CA VAL A 42 0.48 -24.58 -5.64
C VAL A 42 0.40 -23.45 -4.63
N SER A 43 -0.20 -23.68 -3.46
CA SER A 43 -0.25 -22.68 -2.38
C SER A 43 1.14 -22.29 -1.90
N THR A 44 2.09 -23.23 -1.88
CA THR A 44 3.48 -23.00 -1.48
C THR A 44 4.23 -22.18 -2.54
N LEU A 45 4.03 -22.46 -3.83
CA LEU A 45 4.60 -21.67 -4.93
C LEU A 45 4.08 -20.24 -4.93
N VAL A 46 2.76 -20.06 -4.78
CA VAL A 46 2.16 -18.71 -4.72
C VAL A 46 2.70 -17.94 -3.51
N ARG A 47 2.82 -18.58 -2.34
CA ARG A 47 3.43 -17.96 -1.16
C ARG A 47 4.88 -17.54 -1.44
N ALA A 48 5.68 -18.41 -2.07
CA ALA A 48 7.06 -18.13 -2.41
C ALA A 48 7.20 -16.97 -3.40
N GLU A 49 6.36 -16.92 -4.44
CA GLU A 49 6.35 -15.82 -5.42
C GLU A 49 5.99 -14.49 -4.76
N VAL A 50 5.00 -14.49 -3.85
CA VAL A 50 4.62 -13.30 -3.07
C VAL A 50 5.73 -12.87 -2.12
N GLU A 51 6.40 -13.81 -1.46
CA GLU A 51 7.51 -13.52 -0.56
C GLU A 51 8.71 -12.94 -1.33
N LEU A 52 8.99 -13.47 -2.52
CA LEU A 52 10.03 -12.95 -3.41
C LEU A 52 9.69 -11.54 -3.90
N ALA A 53 8.48 -11.33 -4.43
CA ALA A 53 8.01 -10.02 -4.89
C ALA A 53 8.03 -9.00 -3.74
N LYS A 54 7.61 -9.39 -2.54
CA LYS A 54 7.69 -8.54 -1.35
C LYS A 54 9.14 -8.20 -0.99
N ALA A 55 10.07 -9.15 -1.09
CA ALA A 55 11.48 -8.90 -0.84
C ALA A 55 12.09 -7.94 -1.87
N GLU A 56 11.74 -8.07 -3.15
CA GLU A 56 12.19 -7.18 -4.22
C GLU A 56 11.65 -5.76 -4.03
N ILE A 57 10.33 -5.61 -3.83
CA ILE A 57 9.71 -4.31 -3.55
C ILE A 57 10.34 -3.66 -2.31
N THR A 58 10.53 -4.42 -1.23
CA THR A 58 11.14 -3.89 0.00
C THR A 58 12.59 -3.45 -0.25
N ARG A 59 13.35 -4.20 -1.05
CA ARG A 59 14.72 -3.85 -1.41
C ARG A 59 14.76 -2.57 -2.23
N ASP A 60 13.85 -2.41 -3.17
CA ASP A 60 13.79 -1.24 -4.03
C ASP A 60 13.30 -0.01 -3.28
N VAL A 61 12.32 -0.16 -2.38
CA VAL A 61 11.92 0.90 -1.45
C VAL A 61 13.09 1.33 -0.57
N LYS A 62 13.86 0.36 -0.03
CA LYS A 62 15.03 0.68 0.79
C LYS A 62 16.12 1.42 0.01
N LYS A 63 16.39 1.01 -1.24
CA LYS A 63 17.31 1.73 -2.13
C LYS A 63 16.81 3.13 -2.46
N GLY A 64 15.53 3.27 -2.79
CA GLY A 64 14.88 4.55 -3.06
C GLY A 64 14.93 5.49 -1.85
N LEU A 65 14.72 4.95 -0.65
CA LEU A 65 14.82 5.70 0.60
C LEU A 65 16.26 6.19 0.83
N THR A 66 17.27 5.34 0.68
CA THR A 66 18.67 5.75 0.79
C THR A 66 19.03 6.81 -0.27
N GLY A 67 18.53 6.67 -1.50
CA GLY A 67 18.69 7.67 -2.55
C GLY A 67 18.03 9.01 -2.22
N SER A 68 16.86 8.98 -1.59
CA SER A 68 16.12 10.18 -1.18
C SER A 68 16.86 11.03 -0.14
N VAL A 69 17.73 10.41 0.69
CA VAL A 69 18.55 11.13 1.66
C VAL A 69 19.44 12.16 0.96
N PHE A 70 20.10 11.78 -0.14
CA PHE A 70 20.93 12.71 -0.90
C PHE A 70 20.10 13.83 -1.52
N PHE A 71 18.88 13.54 -1.96
CA PHE A 71 17.97 14.57 -2.49
C PHE A 71 17.55 15.56 -1.41
N ILE A 72 17.23 15.07 -0.20
CA ILE A 72 16.92 15.92 0.96
C ILE A 72 18.12 16.80 1.31
N LEU A 73 19.32 16.21 1.40
CA LEU A 73 20.54 16.96 1.66
C LEU A 73 20.82 18.00 0.58
N ALA A 74 20.65 17.65 -0.70
CA ALA A 74 20.82 18.57 -1.81
C ALA A 74 19.82 19.74 -1.75
N LEU A 75 18.56 19.47 -1.44
CA LEU A 75 17.53 20.52 -1.27
C LEU A 75 17.83 21.43 -0.07
N VAL A 76 18.30 20.87 1.05
CA VAL A 76 18.72 21.66 2.22
C VAL A 76 19.89 22.57 1.86
N VAL A 77 20.92 22.02 1.20
CA VAL A 77 22.07 22.81 0.75
C VAL A 77 21.63 23.89 -0.23
N LEU A 78 20.82 23.57 -1.24
CA LEU A 78 20.29 24.52 -2.22
C LEU A 78 19.50 25.65 -1.53
N PHE A 79 18.67 25.31 -0.55
CA PHE A 79 17.91 26.28 0.24
C PHE A 79 18.84 27.23 1.00
N TYR A 80 19.84 26.71 1.71
CA TYR A 80 20.84 27.56 2.40
C TYR A 80 21.71 28.37 1.42
N SER A 81 22.06 27.81 0.26
CA SER A 81 22.82 28.51 -0.78
C SER A 81 22.06 29.72 -1.35
N THR A 82 20.73 29.70 -1.32
CA THR A 82 19.90 30.82 -1.78
C THR A 82 20.15 32.09 -0.95
N PHE A 83 20.45 31.96 0.35
CA PHE A 83 20.86 33.10 1.19
C PHE A 83 22.15 33.75 0.68
N PHE A 84 23.17 32.92 0.39
CA PHE A 84 24.43 33.40 -0.18
C PHE A 84 24.27 33.96 -1.60
N LEU A 85 23.36 33.40 -2.39
CA LEU A 85 23.04 33.91 -3.72
C LEU A 85 22.50 35.35 -3.65
N PHE A 86 21.57 35.64 -2.73
CA PHE A 86 21.06 37.01 -2.57
C PHE A 86 22.12 37.97 -2.04
N PHE A 87 22.96 37.53 -1.09
CA PHE A 87 24.08 38.33 -0.61
C PHE A 87 25.08 38.65 -1.74
N PHE A 88 25.45 37.64 -2.52
CA PHE A 88 26.27 37.80 -3.72
C PHE A 88 25.64 38.76 -4.72
N LEU A 89 24.32 38.67 -4.95
CA LEU A 89 23.62 39.56 -5.87
C LEU A 89 23.68 41.02 -5.39
N ALA A 90 23.52 41.25 -4.09
CA ALA A 90 23.62 42.58 -3.49
C ALA A 90 25.04 43.15 -3.64
N GLU A 91 26.07 42.36 -3.34
CA GLU A 91 27.47 42.77 -3.49
C GLU A 91 27.84 43.00 -4.96
N LEU A 92 27.32 42.17 -5.87
CA LEU A 92 27.51 42.35 -7.31
C LEU A 92 26.89 43.66 -7.79
N LEU A 93 25.67 43.98 -7.35
CA LEU A 93 24.99 45.25 -7.66
C LEU A 93 25.71 46.47 -7.06
N ASP A 94 26.37 46.32 -5.91
CA ASP A 94 27.16 47.39 -5.27
C ASP A 94 28.33 47.87 -6.15
N THR A 95 28.80 47.05 -7.10
CA THR A 95 29.87 47.49 -8.01
C THR A 95 29.44 48.61 -8.98
N TRP A 96 28.14 48.76 -9.24
CA TRP A 96 27.59 49.80 -10.13
C TRP A 96 26.63 50.77 -9.44
N LEU A 97 26.16 50.46 -8.22
CA LEU A 97 25.14 51.21 -7.50
C LEU A 97 25.60 51.53 -6.07
N TRP A 98 24.92 52.47 -5.40
CA TRP A 98 25.10 52.64 -3.96
C TRP A 98 24.66 51.39 -3.21
N ARG A 99 25.49 50.92 -2.27
CA ARG A 99 25.24 49.75 -1.42
C ARG A 99 23.82 49.64 -0.89
N TRP A 100 23.29 50.71 -0.31
CA TRP A 100 21.94 50.70 0.26
C TRP A 100 20.84 50.44 -0.79
N VAL A 101 21.02 50.93 -2.02
CA VAL A 101 20.11 50.70 -3.15
C VAL A 101 20.19 49.26 -3.62
N ALA A 102 21.40 48.69 -3.71
CA ALA A 102 21.61 47.31 -4.09
C ALA A 102 20.87 46.34 -3.15
N PHE A 103 21.01 46.53 -1.83
CA PHE A 103 20.28 45.72 -0.84
C PHE A 103 18.75 45.90 -0.94
N LEU A 104 18.27 47.11 -1.21
CA LEU A 104 16.83 47.37 -1.36
C LEU A 104 16.24 46.69 -2.60
N ILE A 105 16.97 46.67 -3.71
CA ILE A 105 16.57 45.95 -4.93
C ILE A 105 16.50 44.44 -4.69
N VAL A 106 17.53 43.87 -4.05
CA VAL A 106 17.54 42.44 -3.73
C VAL A 106 16.41 42.08 -2.76
N PHE A 107 16.13 42.93 -1.77
CA PHE A 107 14.99 42.75 -0.86
C PHE A 107 13.65 42.70 -1.61
N LEU A 108 13.42 43.65 -2.53
CA LEU A 108 12.22 43.63 -3.36
C LEU A 108 12.12 42.37 -4.22
N LEU A 109 13.25 41.91 -4.79
CA LEU A 109 13.32 40.66 -5.54
C LEU A 109 12.94 39.45 -4.68
N MET A 110 13.37 39.40 -3.42
CA MET A 110 12.99 38.35 -2.48
C MET A 110 11.49 38.38 -2.16
N VAL A 111 10.91 39.57 -1.96
CA VAL A 111 9.46 39.73 -1.70
C VAL A 111 8.65 39.24 -2.91
N VAL A 112 9.04 39.61 -4.13
CA VAL A 112 8.37 39.15 -5.36
C VAL A 112 8.48 37.64 -5.51
N THR A 113 9.68 37.09 -5.32
CA THR A 113 9.92 35.65 -5.40
C THR A 113 9.06 34.89 -4.39
N THR A 114 9.00 35.37 -3.14
CA THR A 114 8.15 34.81 -2.08
C THR A 114 6.68 34.87 -2.44
N ALA A 115 6.20 36.00 -2.97
CA ALA A 115 4.81 36.15 -3.40
C ALA A 115 4.44 35.17 -4.51
N VAL A 116 5.32 34.94 -5.48
CA VAL A 116 5.12 33.95 -6.55
C VAL A 116 5.05 32.54 -5.97
N PHE A 117 5.98 32.13 -5.11
CA PHE A 117 5.95 30.81 -4.49
C PHE A 117 4.73 30.61 -3.59
N ALA A 118 4.35 31.61 -2.81
CA ALA A 118 3.15 31.58 -1.97
C ALA A 118 1.88 31.44 -2.83
N LEU A 119 1.80 32.17 -3.95
CA LEU A 119 0.67 32.10 -4.86
C LEU A 119 0.60 30.72 -5.55
N LEU A 120 1.72 30.20 -6.07
CA LEU A 120 1.77 28.87 -6.69
C LEU A 120 1.43 27.78 -5.68
N GLY A 121 1.94 27.88 -4.45
CA GLY A 121 1.61 26.98 -3.35
C GLY A 121 0.12 27.02 -3.01
N TYR A 122 -0.43 28.23 -2.87
CA TYR A 122 -1.86 28.44 -2.62
C TYR A 122 -2.74 27.87 -3.74
N LEU A 123 -2.39 28.13 -5.01
CA LEU A 123 -3.10 27.60 -6.17
C LEU A 123 -3.05 26.07 -6.21
N LYS A 124 -1.90 25.48 -5.90
CA LYS A 124 -1.74 24.02 -5.85
C LYS A 124 -2.59 23.41 -4.74
N VAL A 125 -2.52 23.96 -3.53
CA VAL A 125 -3.31 23.49 -2.37
C VAL A 125 -4.81 23.64 -2.64
N ARG A 126 -5.25 24.78 -3.19
CA ARG A 126 -6.66 25.03 -3.52
C ARG A 126 -7.19 24.10 -4.61
N ARG A 127 -6.31 23.59 -5.49
CA ARG A 127 -6.67 22.61 -6.52
C ARG A 127 -6.81 21.20 -5.98
N ILE A 128 -6.24 20.91 -4.81
CA ILE A 128 -6.47 19.65 -4.08
C ILE A 128 -7.90 19.73 -3.50
N ARG A 129 -8.89 19.43 -4.34
CA ARG A 129 -10.23 19.07 -3.85
C ARG A 129 -10.05 17.83 -2.98
N GLY A 130 -10.48 17.90 -1.73
CA GLY A 130 -10.39 16.77 -0.79
C GLY A 130 -11.01 15.49 -1.37
N PRO A 131 -10.81 14.32 -0.74
CA PRO A 131 -11.24 13.02 -1.27
C PRO A 131 -12.77 12.87 -1.20
N GLN A 132 -13.48 13.63 -2.04
CA GLN A 132 -14.94 13.64 -2.08
C GLN A 132 -15.48 12.29 -2.52
N GLN A 133 -14.78 11.61 -3.43
CA GLN A 133 -15.12 10.25 -3.86
C GLN A 133 -14.99 9.22 -2.73
N THR A 134 -14.03 9.39 -1.81
CA THR A 134 -13.89 8.53 -0.61
C THR A 134 -14.96 8.85 0.43
N ILE A 135 -15.34 10.13 0.57
CA ILE A 135 -16.43 10.52 1.47
C ILE A 135 -17.77 10.03 0.93
N GLU A 136 -17.99 10.07 -0.39
CA GLU A 136 -19.18 9.53 -1.06
C GLU A 136 -19.23 8.01 -0.96
N SER A 137 -18.15 7.29 -1.25
CA SER A 137 -18.15 5.82 -1.15
C SER A 137 -18.37 5.33 0.29
N VAL A 138 -17.83 6.03 1.29
CA VAL A 138 -18.09 5.72 2.71
C VAL A 138 -19.52 6.06 3.11
N ARG A 139 -20.10 7.16 2.60
CA ARG A 139 -21.51 7.52 2.83
C ARG A 139 -22.45 6.51 2.18
N GLU A 140 -22.19 6.11 0.94
CA GLU A 140 -22.99 5.12 0.21
C GLU A 140 -22.89 3.74 0.88
N THR A 141 -21.70 3.35 1.35
CA THR A 141 -21.52 2.12 2.13
C THR A 141 -22.27 2.20 3.47
N ARG A 142 -22.27 3.36 4.15
CA ARG A 142 -23.01 3.57 5.42
C ARG A 142 -24.52 3.55 5.21
N ASP A 143 -25.01 4.14 4.13
CA ASP A 143 -26.43 4.16 3.77
C ASP A 143 -26.91 2.76 3.32
N ALA A 144 -26.06 2.00 2.61
CA ALA A 144 -26.34 0.61 2.24
C ALA A 144 -26.31 -0.35 3.43
N LEU A 145 -25.56 -0.03 4.49
CA LEU A 145 -25.41 -0.84 5.69
C LEU A 145 -26.29 -0.40 6.86
N THR A 146 -27.09 0.68 6.74
CA THR A 146 -28.11 1.07 7.73
C THR A 146 -29.44 0.38 7.38
N PRO A 147 -29.87 -0.66 8.12
CA PRO A 147 -31.16 -1.29 7.88
C PRO A 147 -32.23 -0.52 8.66
N GLY A 148 -33.10 0.21 7.97
CA GLY A 148 -34.25 0.85 8.63
C GLY A 148 -35.09 1.80 7.77
N HIS A 149 -36.17 1.24 7.21
CA HIS A 149 -37.49 1.84 6.90
C HIS A 149 -37.74 2.53 5.54
N ASP A 150 -38.56 1.81 4.74
CA ASP A 150 -39.75 2.31 4.03
C ASP A 150 -39.59 3.10 2.72
N LYS A 151 -38.90 2.54 1.72
CA LYS A 151 -39.08 3.00 0.33
C LYS A 151 -39.11 1.95 -0.77
N ALA A 152 -39.02 0.66 -0.42
CA ALA A 152 -39.06 -0.43 -1.40
C ALA A 152 -40.47 -0.99 -1.65
N ALA A 153 -41.43 -0.76 -0.75
CA ALA A 153 -42.78 -1.30 -0.88
C ALA A 153 -43.67 -0.56 -1.91
N ASP A 154 -43.43 0.75 -2.15
CA ASP A 154 -44.29 1.54 -3.04
C ASP A 154 -44.03 1.31 -4.54
N LYS A 155 -42.86 0.80 -4.93
CA LYS A 155 -42.53 0.61 -6.36
C LYS A 155 -43.07 -0.70 -6.95
N VAL A 156 -43.50 -1.66 -6.13
CA VAL A 156 -44.00 -2.96 -6.63
C VAL A 156 -45.53 -2.93 -6.87
N VAL A 157 -46.25 -1.99 -6.25
CA VAL A 157 -47.72 -1.89 -6.38
C VAL A 157 -48.16 -1.06 -7.59
N ALA A 158 -47.33 -0.14 -8.08
CA ALA A 158 -47.69 0.76 -9.20
C ALA A 158 -47.58 0.13 -10.61
N SER A 159 -46.97 -1.06 -10.74
CA SER A 159 -46.68 -1.69 -12.04
C SER A 159 -47.67 -2.80 -12.44
N SER A 160 -48.69 -3.10 -11.64
CA SER A 160 -49.59 -4.25 -11.85
C SER A 160 -51.03 -3.91 -12.26
N SER A 161 -51.40 -2.64 -12.46
CA SER A 161 -52.75 -2.26 -12.91
C SER A 161 -52.82 -1.88 -14.40
N THR A 162 -52.58 -2.84 -15.28
CA THR A 162 -53.09 -2.75 -16.67
C THR A 162 -54.40 -3.54 -16.76
N PRO A 163 -55.56 -2.92 -17.00
CA PRO A 163 -56.81 -3.67 -17.18
C PRO A 163 -56.84 -4.33 -18.58
N PRO A 164 -57.50 -5.50 -18.72
CA PRO A 164 -57.56 -6.26 -19.97
C PRO A 164 -58.44 -5.53 -21.01
N LYS A 165 -57.93 -5.38 -22.23
CA LYS A 165 -58.73 -4.94 -23.39
C LYS A 165 -59.51 -6.14 -23.94
N ASP A 166 -60.84 -6.03 -23.89
CA ASP A 166 -61.84 -6.98 -24.40
C ASP A 166 -61.85 -7.03 -25.95
N PRO A 167 -61.82 -8.22 -26.58
CA PRO A 167 -61.95 -8.37 -28.03
C PRO A 167 -63.35 -8.85 -28.44
N SER A 168 -64.34 -7.97 -28.43
CA SER A 168 -65.61 -8.10 -29.17
C SER A 168 -66.24 -6.70 -29.26
N GLY A 169 -66.59 -6.11 -30.41
CA GLY A 169 -66.94 -6.64 -31.71
C GLY A 169 -68.33 -6.12 -32.05
N TRP A 170 -68.47 -4.83 -32.40
CA TRP A 170 -69.53 -4.16 -33.19
C TRP A 170 -69.06 -2.75 -33.56
#